data_AF-A0A7C6UVP5-F1
#
_entry.id   AF-A0A7C6UVP5-F1
#
_cell.length_a   1.000
_cell.length_b   1.000
_cell.length_c   1.000
_cell.angle_alpha   90.00
_cell.angle_beta   90.00
_cell.angle_gamma   90.00
#
_symmetry.space_group_name_H-M   'P 1'
#
loop_
_entity.id
_entity.type
_entity.pdbx_description
1 polymer ?
#
loop_
_entity_poly.entity_id
_entity_poly.type
_entity_poly.pdbx_seq_one_letter_code
_entity_poly.pdbx_strand_id
1 'polypeptide(L)'
;MTEIACQFRDPIHGMIPLNAGELAIVDSEPFQRLRYIRQLGTSYLVYHGAEHTRFGHSIGVMFLVGRAMDVLKEKLPEQMDEYEYKRLKQIVKIVALLHDIGHAPFSHVGEEEDWLFPQLQDYDGELVSGHEVYSRLIVQKYFKDIIEQNEYFRELDIDIATVLSFMKGNVIEPKWFFAKELISSQIDMDRMDYLLRDSYYCGVKYGEYDLHRLLDTLTICSSPEGIW
;
A
#
# COMPACT_ATOMS: atom_id res chain seq x y z
N MET A 1 12.66 -8.18 18.29
CA MET A 1 12.56 -8.68 16.90
C MET A 1 11.09 -8.72 16.58
N THR A 2 10.67 -8.12 15.46
CA THR A 2 9.27 -8.21 15.02
C THR A 2 8.95 -9.68 14.78
N GLU A 3 8.06 -10.26 15.57
CA GLU A 3 7.72 -11.67 15.46
C GLU A 3 7.01 -11.91 14.13
N ILE A 4 7.59 -12.78 13.29
CA ILE A 4 7.00 -13.16 12.01
C ILE A 4 5.85 -14.12 12.31
N ALA A 5 4.63 -13.69 12.04
CA ALA A 5 3.43 -14.51 12.25
C ALA A 5 3.24 -15.51 11.11
N CYS A 6 3.49 -15.09 9.86
CA CYS A 6 3.45 -15.96 8.70
C CYS A 6 4.36 -15.45 7.56
N GLN A 7 4.50 -16.26 6.52
CA GLN A 7 5.18 -15.85 5.29
C GLN A 7 4.37 -16.30 4.06
N PHE A 8 4.23 -15.41 3.09
CA PHE A 8 3.71 -15.76 1.76
C PHE A 8 4.86 -15.95 0.77
N ARG A 9 4.71 -16.95 -0.10
CA ARG A 9 5.56 -17.08 -1.29
C ARG A 9 4.92 -16.27 -2.43
N ASP A 10 5.55 -15.17 -2.78
CA ASP A 10 5.20 -14.33 -3.91
C ASP A 10 6.12 -14.66 -5.12
N PRO A 11 5.57 -14.77 -6.34
CA PRO A 11 6.35 -15.11 -7.53
C PRO A 11 7.31 -14.00 -7.98
N ILE A 12 7.06 -12.74 -7.59
CA ILE A 12 7.87 -11.58 -7.94
C ILE A 12 8.93 -11.33 -6.88
N HIS A 13 8.52 -11.30 -5.61
CA HIS A 13 9.37 -10.82 -4.50
C HIS A 13 9.93 -11.94 -3.61
N GLY A 14 9.57 -13.21 -3.87
CA GLY A 14 10.04 -14.34 -3.09
C GLY A 14 9.27 -14.51 -1.77
N MET A 15 9.97 -14.63 -0.64
CA MET A 15 9.31 -14.82 0.66
C MET A 15 8.98 -13.46 1.29
N ILE A 16 7.70 -13.18 1.49
CA ILE A 16 7.20 -11.96 2.14
C ILE A 16 6.77 -12.29 3.57
N PRO A 17 7.47 -11.81 4.61
CA PRO A 17 7.07 -12.00 6.00
C PRO A 17 6.01 -10.98 6.43
N LEU A 18 5.04 -11.45 7.22
CA LEU A 18 4.01 -10.62 7.84
C LEU A 18 4.12 -10.71 9.36
N ASN A 19 3.96 -9.58 10.05
CA ASN A 19 3.75 -9.58 11.49
C ASN A 19 2.28 -9.88 11.86
N ALA A 20 1.99 -10.00 13.15
CA ALA A 20 0.65 -10.33 13.64
C ALA A 20 -0.43 -9.31 13.24
N GLY A 21 -0.11 -8.02 13.20
CA GLY A 21 -1.05 -6.98 12.80
C GLY A 21 -1.33 -7.02 11.29
N GLU A 22 -0.29 -7.19 10.47
CA GLU A 22 -0.42 -7.33 9.01
C GLU A 22 -1.23 -8.56 8.64
N LEU A 23 -0.97 -9.69 9.31
CA LEU A 23 -1.76 -10.91 9.11
C LEU A 23 -3.24 -10.70 9.48
N ALA A 24 -3.53 -10.00 10.58
CA ALA A 24 -4.91 -9.70 10.98
C ALA A 24 -5.67 -8.85 9.92
N ILE A 25 -4.97 -7.90 9.27
CA ILE A 25 -5.52 -7.16 8.13
C ILE A 25 -5.77 -8.10 6.95
N VAL A 26 -4.77 -8.93 6.61
CA VAL A 26 -4.87 -9.85 5.47
C VAL A 26 -5.99 -10.88 5.64
N ASP A 27 -6.21 -11.40 6.85
CA ASP A 27 -7.22 -12.41 7.14
C ASP A 27 -8.66 -11.84 7.27
N SER A 28 -8.81 -10.52 7.16
CA SER A 28 -10.14 -9.88 7.18
C SER A 28 -10.94 -10.15 5.90
N GLU A 29 -12.27 -10.21 6.03
CA GLU A 29 -13.17 -10.42 4.88
C GLU A 29 -12.97 -9.38 3.76
N PRO A 30 -12.89 -8.05 4.02
CA PRO A 30 -12.69 -7.07 2.97
C PRO A 30 -11.36 -7.24 2.25
N PHE A 31 -10.29 -7.67 2.94
CA PHE A 31 -9.00 -7.90 2.30
C PHE A 31 -9.00 -9.18 1.46
N GLN A 32 -9.60 -10.26 1.97
CA GLN A 32 -9.75 -11.51 1.23
C GLN A 32 -10.57 -11.35 -0.07
N ARG A 33 -11.50 -10.38 -0.11
CA ARG A 33 -12.22 -9.99 -1.34
C ARG A 33 -11.27 -9.68 -2.51
N LEU A 34 -10.09 -9.11 -2.24
CA LEU A 34 -9.11 -8.75 -3.27
C LEU A 34 -8.61 -9.97 -4.07
N ARG A 35 -8.78 -11.20 -3.57
CA ARG A 35 -8.51 -12.44 -4.33
C ARG A 35 -9.43 -12.64 -5.53
N TYR A 36 -10.53 -11.90 -5.60
CA TYR A 36 -11.53 -12.02 -6.65
C TYR A 36 -11.53 -10.80 -7.60
N ILE A 37 -10.60 -9.87 -7.41
CA ILE A 37 -10.45 -8.67 -8.24
C ILE A 37 -9.17 -8.80 -9.05
N ARG A 38 -9.32 -9.03 -10.35
CA ARG A 38 -8.17 -9.10 -11.28
C ARG A 38 -7.51 -7.74 -11.41
N GLN A 39 -6.18 -7.72 -11.38
CA GLN A 39 -5.38 -6.49 -11.47
C GLN A 39 -5.69 -5.71 -12.76
N LEU A 40 -5.70 -6.42 -13.89
CA LEU A 40 -5.79 -5.85 -15.24
C LEU A 40 -7.19 -5.96 -15.86
N GLY A 41 -8.24 -6.04 -15.04
CA GLY A 41 -9.63 -6.06 -15.49
C GLY A 41 -9.91 -7.19 -16.48
N THR A 42 -10.23 -6.84 -17.74
CA THR A 42 -10.56 -7.77 -18.83
C THR A 42 -9.36 -8.20 -19.68
N SER A 43 -8.14 -7.72 -19.37
CA SER A 43 -6.94 -8.03 -20.15
C SER A 43 -6.63 -9.53 -20.23
N TYR A 44 -7.10 -10.33 -19.26
CA TYR A 44 -6.99 -11.79 -19.27
C TYR A 44 -7.66 -12.45 -20.50
N LEU A 45 -8.59 -11.76 -21.17
CA LEU A 45 -9.21 -12.22 -22.42
C LEU A 45 -8.25 -12.19 -23.62
N VAL A 46 -7.14 -11.44 -23.52
CA VAL A 46 -6.09 -11.33 -24.55
C VAL A 46 -4.80 -11.97 -24.04
N TYR A 47 -4.37 -11.59 -22.84
CA TYR A 47 -3.21 -12.16 -22.15
C TYR A 47 -3.70 -13.22 -21.15
N HIS A 48 -3.86 -14.47 -21.59
CA HIS A 48 -4.42 -15.55 -20.77
C HIS A 48 -3.66 -15.84 -19.45
N GLY A 49 -2.44 -15.32 -19.27
CA GLY A 49 -1.71 -15.37 -17.99
C GLY A 49 -2.03 -14.23 -17.02
N ALA A 50 -2.68 -13.16 -17.46
CA ALA A 50 -3.03 -11.96 -16.67
C ALA A 50 -4.21 -12.17 -15.72
N GLU A 51 -4.17 -13.28 -14.97
CA GLU A 51 -5.20 -13.68 -13.99
C GLU A 51 -4.87 -13.25 -12.57
N HIS A 52 -3.72 -12.60 -12.35
CA HIS A 52 -3.31 -12.12 -11.04
C HIS A 52 -4.26 -11.06 -10.49
N THR A 53 -4.32 -11.02 -9.16
CA THR A 53 -5.34 -10.29 -8.42
C THR A 53 -4.73 -9.20 -7.57
N ARG A 54 -5.52 -8.19 -7.24
CA ARG A 54 -5.15 -7.08 -6.34
C ARG A 54 -4.60 -7.59 -4.99
N PHE A 55 -5.04 -8.76 -4.51
CA PHE A 55 -4.53 -9.37 -3.27
C PHE A 55 -3.00 -9.54 -3.26
N GLY A 56 -2.42 -10.14 -4.31
CA GLY A 56 -0.99 -10.39 -4.38
C GLY A 56 -0.20 -9.09 -4.56
N HIS A 57 -0.78 -8.18 -5.36
CA HIS A 57 -0.23 -6.84 -5.58
C HIS A 57 -0.15 -6.04 -4.26
N SER A 58 -1.24 -5.89 -3.52
CA SER A 58 -1.26 -5.13 -2.26
C SER A 58 -0.27 -5.66 -1.21
N ILE A 59 -0.08 -6.99 -1.12
CA ILE A 59 0.95 -7.58 -0.24
C ILE A 59 2.37 -7.26 -0.76
N GLY A 60 2.57 -7.29 -2.07
CA GLY A 60 3.82 -6.91 -2.71
C GLY A 60 4.19 -5.44 -2.47
N VAL A 61 3.24 -4.52 -2.63
CA VAL A 61 3.44 -3.09 -2.36
C VAL A 61 3.80 -2.85 -0.88
N MET A 62 3.07 -3.46 0.06
CA MET A 62 3.41 -3.42 1.49
C MET A 62 4.85 -3.90 1.75
N PHE A 63 5.28 -4.98 1.10
CA PHE A 63 6.63 -5.50 1.24
C PHE A 63 7.69 -4.52 0.70
N LEU A 64 7.45 -3.96 -0.49
CA LEU A 64 8.36 -3.00 -1.11
C LEU A 64 8.48 -1.70 -0.30
N VAL A 65 7.37 -1.18 0.24
CA VAL A 65 7.40 -0.03 1.16
C VAL A 65 8.22 -0.34 2.41
N GLY A 66 8.05 -1.53 2.99
CA GLY A 66 8.86 -1.97 4.13
C GLY A 66 10.36 -1.98 3.81
N ARG A 67 10.75 -2.48 2.64
CA ARG A 67 12.15 -2.50 2.17
C ARG A 67 12.68 -1.11 1.87
N ALA A 68 11.89 -0.26 1.24
CA ALA A 68 12.27 1.13 0.95
C ALA A 68 12.54 1.90 2.26
N MET A 69 11.66 1.74 3.25
CA MET A 69 11.88 2.31 4.59
C MET A 69 13.18 1.80 5.22
N ASP A 70 13.49 0.51 5.11
CA ASP A 70 14.74 -0.07 5.66
C ASP A 70 15.99 0.54 5.01
N VAL A 71 15.99 0.74 3.69
CA VAL A 71 17.09 1.41 2.99
C VAL A 71 17.21 2.88 3.40
N LEU A 72 16.08 3.55 3.59
CA LEU A 72 16.04 4.98 3.94
C LEU A 72 16.41 5.25 5.40
N LYS A 73 16.28 4.27 6.29
CA LYS A 73 16.58 4.43 7.73
C LYS A 73 17.95 5.07 7.99
N GLU A 74 18.97 4.59 7.29
CA GLU A 74 20.36 5.07 7.42
C GLU A 74 20.60 6.40 6.67
N LYS A 75 19.61 6.90 5.94
CA LYS A 75 19.67 8.07 5.05
C LYS A 75 18.69 9.18 5.46
N LEU A 76 18.07 9.06 6.63
CA LEU A 76 17.13 10.06 7.14
C LEU A 76 17.86 11.40 7.39
N PRO A 77 17.27 12.53 6.98
CA PRO A 77 17.89 13.85 7.17
C PRO A 77 17.98 14.25 8.65
N GLU A 78 17.04 13.77 9.47
CA GLU A 78 17.00 13.97 10.91
C GLU A 78 16.99 12.63 11.64
N GLN A 79 17.60 12.60 12.83
CA GLN A 79 17.56 11.41 13.68
C GLN A 79 16.14 11.19 14.18
N MET A 80 15.51 10.15 13.65
CA MET A 80 14.27 9.59 14.15
C MET A 80 14.60 8.52 15.19
N ASP A 81 13.95 8.54 16.34
CA ASP A 81 14.17 7.49 17.32
C ASP A 81 13.61 6.14 16.82
N GLU A 82 14.07 5.04 17.43
CA GLU A 82 13.69 3.69 17.00
C GLU A 82 12.19 3.40 17.14
N TYR A 83 11.51 4.03 18.10
CA TYR A 83 10.09 3.84 18.32
C TYR A 83 9.29 4.55 17.23
N GLU A 84 9.62 5.82 17.00
CA GLU A 84 9.00 6.65 15.97
C GLU A 84 9.19 6.04 14.58
N TYR A 85 10.40 5.57 14.26
CA TYR A 85 10.68 4.94 12.97
C TYR A 85 9.87 3.65 12.77
N LYS A 86 9.76 2.79 13.78
CA LYS A 86 8.95 1.57 13.70
C LYS A 86 7.47 1.88 13.53
N ARG A 87 6.97 2.89 14.25
CA ARG A 87 5.60 3.38 14.13
C ARG A 87 5.32 3.88 12.71
N LEU A 88 6.14 4.80 12.19
CA LEU A 88 5.99 5.33 10.83
C LEU A 88 6.05 4.22 9.79
N LYS A 89 7.09 3.36 9.85
CA LYS A 89 7.25 2.22 8.94
C LYS A 89 6.01 1.34 8.92
N GLN A 90 5.44 1.05 10.09
CA GLN A 90 4.24 0.22 10.17
C GLN A 90 3.00 0.92 9.62
N ILE A 91 2.82 2.22 9.90
CA ILE A 91 1.72 3.02 9.33
C ILE A 91 1.77 2.98 7.79
N VAL A 92 2.92 3.28 7.19
CA VAL A 92 3.03 3.29 5.72
C VAL A 92 2.88 1.90 5.11
N LYS A 93 3.29 0.83 5.81
CA LYS A 93 2.99 -0.54 5.39
C LYS A 93 1.48 -0.83 5.42
N ILE A 94 0.75 -0.39 6.44
CA ILE A 94 -0.72 -0.56 6.52
C ILE A 94 -1.40 0.19 5.36
N VAL A 95 -1.00 1.44 5.13
CA VAL A 95 -1.53 2.27 4.04
C VAL A 95 -1.25 1.61 2.68
N ALA A 96 -0.03 1.13 2.45
CA ALA A 96 0.36 0.40 1.26
C ALA A 96 -0.42 -0.92 1.09
N LEU A 97 -0.69 -1.63 2.18
CA LEU A 97 -1.49 -2.85 2.14
C LEU A 97 -2.95 -2.53 1.76
N LEU A 98 -3.50 -1.40 2.21
CA LEU A 98 -4.91 -1.06 2.04
C LEU A 98 -5.22 -0.12 0.87
N HIS A 99 -4.22 0.38 0.13
CA HIS A 99 -4.43 1.42 -0.91
C HIS A 99 -5.49 1.02 -1.96
N ASP A 100 -5.48 -0.25 -2.36
CA ASP A 100 -6.33 -0.82 -3.41
C ASP A 100 -7.63 -1.49 -2.92
N ILE A 101 -7.92 -1.41 -1.62
CA ILE A 101 -9.06 -2.13 -1.01
C ILE A 101 -10.43 -1.68 -1.58
N GLY A 102 -10.50 -0.45 -2.08
CA GLY A 102 -11.67 0.21 -2.67
C GLY A 102 -11.98 -0.13 -4.12
N HIS A 103 -11.11 -0.85 -4.83
CA HIS A 103 -11.35 -1.15 -6.25
C HIS A 103 -12.63 -1.98 -6.49
N ALA A 104 -13.32 -1.68 -7.59
CA ALA A 104 -14.49 -2.43 -8.08
C ALA A 104 -14.10 -3.74 -8.78
N PRO A 105 -15.09 -4.62 -9.03
CA PRO A 105 -14.99 -5.58 -10.13
C PRO A 105 -14.53 -4.88 -11.43
N PHE A 106 -13.57 -5.48 -12.14
CA PHE A 106 -12.91 -4.93 -13.33
C PHE A 106 -12.00 -3.70 -13.11
N SER A 107 -11.67 -3.36 -11.85
CA SER A 107 -10.74 -2.28 -11.50
C SER A 107 -11.11 -0.96 -12.18
N HIS A 108 -10.17 -0.28 -12.85
CA HIS A 108 -10.40 1.04 -13.46
C HIS A 108 -11.52 1.06 -14.50
N VAL A 109 -11.83 -0.06 -15.18
CA VAL A 109 -12.95 -0.11 -16.13
C VAL A 109 -14.30 0.17 -15.43
N GLY A 110 -14.41 -0.23 -14.16
CA GLY A 110 -15.59 0.08 -13.34
C GLY A 110 -15.63 1.52 -12.84
N GLU A 111 -14.54 2.28 -12.96
CA GLU A 111 -14.38 3.65 -12.43
C GLU A 111 -14.54 4.72 -13.51
N GLU A 112 -14.34 4.40 -14.78
CA GLU A 112 -14.38 5.34 -15.90
C GLU A 112 -15.76 5.98 -16.13
N GLU A 113 -16.82 5.35 -15.64
CA GLU A 113 -18.16 5.90 -15.75
C GLU A 113 -18.82 5.92 -14.36
N ASP A 114 -19.11 7.12 -13.84
CA ASP A 114 -19.69 7.43 -12.51
C ASP A 114 -21.02 6.69 -12.17
N TRP A 115 -21.51 5.79 -13.03
CA TRP A 115 -22.71 4.97 -12.77
C TRP A 115 -22.44 3.80 -11.83
N LEU A 116 -21.22 3.25 -11.81
CA LEU A 116 -20.88 2.16 -10.88
C LEU A 116 -20.43 2.70 -9.52
N PHE A 117 -19.86 3.91 -9.52
CA PHE A 117 -19.37 4.59 -8.33
C PHE A 117 -19.93 6.01 -8.25
N PRO A 118 -21.10 6.19 -7.59
CA PRO A 118 -21.56 7.54 -7.28
C PRO A 118 -20.51 8.27 -6.43
N GLN A 119 -20.50 9.60 -6.54
CA GLN A 119 -19.75 10.42 -5.59
C GLN A 119 -20.22 10.11 -4.17
N LEU A 120 -19.28 9.82 -3.29
CA LEU A 120 -19.56 9.51 -1.88
C LEU A 120 -19.06 10.63 -0.99
N GLN A 121 -19.72 10.76 0.15
CA GLN A 121 -19.21 11.59 1.23
C GLN A 121 -18.06 10.84 1.91
N ASP A 122 -16.86 11.41 1.84
CA ASP A 122 -15.66 10.92 2.49
C ASP A 122 -15.78 11.07 4.02
N TYR A 123 -14.83 10.51 4.77
CA TYR A 123 -14.87 10.46 6.24
C TYR A 123 -14.86 11.84 6.92
N ASP A 124 -14.41 12.88 6.22
CA ASP A 124 -14.39 14.28 6.67
C ASP A 124 -15.49 15.14 6.05
N GLY A 125 -16.38 14.54 5.27
CA GLY A 125 -17.58 15.19 4.74
C GLY A 125 -17.45 15.73 3.31
N GLU A 126 -16.27 15.64 2.68
CA GLU A 126 -16.06 16.04 1.28
C GLU A 126 -16.71 15.07 0.30
N LEU A 127 -17.22 15.56 -0.83
CA LEU A 127 -17.87 14.73 -1.85
C LEU A 127 -16.87 14.41 -2.96
N VAL A 128 -16.46 13.14 -3.06
CA VAL A 128 -15.38 12.68 -3.98
C VAL A 128 -15.77 11.34 -4.61
N SER A 129 -15.29 11.04 -5.82
CA SER A 129 -15.46 9.74 -6.49
C SER A 129 -14.11 9.05 -6.71
N GLY A 130 -14.15 7.75 -7.07
CA GLY A 130 -12.97 6.93 -7.33
C GLY A 130 -12.59 6.03 -6.16
N HIS A 131 -11.82 4.96 -6.46
CA HIS A 131 -11.51 3.90 -5.51
C HIS A 131 -10.85 4.39 -4.22
N GLU A 132 -10.10 5.50 -4.24
CA GLU A 132 -9.46 6.04 -3.05
C GLU A 132 -10.46 6.36 -1.92
N VAL A 133 -11.63 6.92 -2.26
CA VAL A 133 -12.69 7.24 -1.29
C VAL A 133 -13.30 5.95 -0.75
N TYR A 134 -13.58 4.99 -1.62
CA TYR A 134 -14.07 3.67 -1.22
C TYR A 134 -13.06 2.96 -0.32
N SER A 135 -11.77 3.07 -0.62
CA SER A 135 -10.69 2.52 0.20
C SER A 135 -10.76 3.10 1.60
N ARG A 136 -10.82 4.43 1.74
CA ARG A 136 -10.92 5.10 3.04
C ARG A 136 -12.19 4.74 3.81
N LEU A 137 -13.34 4.68 3.15
CA LEU A 137 -14.61 4.30 3.78
C LEU A 137 -14.62 2.83 4.24
N ILE A 138 -14.06 1.91 3.44
CA ILE A 138 -13.90 0.50 3.82
C ILE A 138 -12.93 0.39 5.00
N VAL A 139 -11.80 1.09 4.96
CA VAL A 139 -10.81 1.13 6.06
C VAL A 139 -11.45 1.63 7.35
N GLN A 140 -12.14 2.78 7.29
CA GLN A 140 -12.83 3.34 8.44
C GLN A 140 -13.87 2.37 9.03
N LYS A 141 -14.64 1.68 8.17
CA LYS A 141 -15.73 0.83 8.62
C LYS A 141 -15.27 -0.53 9.15
N TYR A 142 -14.35 -1.20 8.45
CA TYR A 142 -14.03 -2.60 8.72
C TYR A 142 -12.68 -2.82 9.39
N PHE A 143 -11.76 -1.86 9.30
CA PHE A 143 -10.40 -2.01 9.83
C PHE A 143 -10.14 -1.20 11.09
N LYS A 144 -11.08 -0.35 11.52
CA LYS A 144 -10.95 0.41 12.77
C LYS A 144 -10.64 -0.49 13.97
N ASP A 145 -11.47 -1.50 14.21
CA ASP A 145 -11.26 -2.40 15.36
C ASP A 145 -9.99 -3.24 15.21
N ILE A 146 -9.66 -3.69 13.99
CA ILE A 146 -8.41 -4.43 13.73
C ILE A 146 -7.20 -3.54 14.04
N ILE A 147 -7.22 -2.27 13.65
CA ILE A 147 -6.11 -1.34 13.86
C ILE A 147 -6.01 -0.93 15.34
N GLU A 148 -7.13 -0.55 15.97
CA GLU A 148 -7.14 0.00 17.33
C GLU A 148 -7.06 -1.06 18.44
N GLN A 149 -7.49 -2.30 18.18
CA GLN A 149 -7.58 -3.34 19.22
C GLN A 149 -6.47 -4.41 19.12
N ASN A 150 -5.78 -4.53 17.97
CA ASN A 150 -4.68 -5.48 17.81
C ASN A 150 -3.48 -5.10 18.67
N GLU A 151 -2.96 -6.06 19.45
CA GLU A 151 -1.86 -5.85 20.40
C GLU A 151 -0.61 -5.27 19.73
N TYR A 152 -0.21 -5.81 18.58
CA TYR A 152 0.97 -5.36 17.85
C TYR A 152 0.87 -3.89 17.40
N PHE A 153 -0.31 -3.46 16.92
CA PHE A 153 -0.52 -2.08 16.52
C PHE A 153 -0.65 -1.12 17.71
N ARG A 154 -1.23 -1.59 18.83
CA ARG A 154 -1.31 -0.82 20.07
C ARG A 154 0.05 -0.56 20.69
N GLU A 155 0.98 -1.51 20.62
CA GLU A 155 2.37 -1.32 21.07
C GLU A 155 3.10 -0.22 20.30
N LEU A 156 2.68 0.08 19.07
CA LEU A 156 3.23 1.13 18.22
C LEU A 156 2.37 2.41 18.21
N ASP A 157 1.32 2.49 19.04
CA ASP A 157 0.41 3.63 19.09
C ASP A 157 -0.16 4.00 17.70
N ILE A 158 -0.61 2.98 16.95
CA ILE A 158 -1.21 3.16 15.63
C ILE A 158 -2.72 3.23 15.78
N ASP A 159 -3.30 4.31 15.28
CA ASP A 159 -4.73 4.55 15.27
C ASP A 159 -5.27 4.70 13.84
N ILE A 160 -6.58 4.52 13.69
CA ILE A 160 -7.25 4.59 12.38
C ILE A 160 -7.17 5.98 11.75
N ALA A 161 -7.16 7.05 12.56
CA ALA A 161 -7.17 8.43 12.05
C ALA A 161 -5.84 8.76 11.39
N THR A 162 -4.72 8.31 11.97
CA THR A 162 -3.38 8.43 11.38
C THR A 162 -3.29 7.68 10.05
N VAL A 163 -3.82 6.44 9.99
CA VAL A 163 -3.85 5.66 8.73
C VAL A 163 -4.69 6.36 7.65
N LEU A 164 -5.90 6.80 7.98
CA LEU A 164 -6.78 7.50 7.03
C LEU A 164 -6.18 8.84 6.55
N SER A 165 -5.49 9.57 7.45
CA SER A 165 -4.79 10.80 7.12
C SER A 165 -3.72 10.56 6.05
N PHE A 166 -2.89 9.53 6.22
CA PHE A 166 -1.90 9.11 5.22
C PHE A 166 -2.54 8.66 3.91
N MET A 167 -3.64 7.90 3.95
CA MET A 167 -4.39 7.50 2.75
C MET A 167 -4.98 8.69 1.99
N LYS A 168 -5.29 9.80 2.68
CA LYS A 168 -5.71 11.06 2.06
C LYS A 168 -4.52 11.92 1.60
N GLY A 169 -3.29 11.47 1.84
CA GLY A 169 -2.07 12.18 1.48
C GLY A 169 -1.68 13.29 2.46
N ASN A 170 -2.20 13.27 3.68
CA ASN A 170 -1.81 14.15 4.77
C ASN A 170 -0.83 13.44 5.69
N VAL A 171 0.10 14.19 6.29
CA VAL A 171 1.02 13.67 7.31
C VAL A 171 0.82 14.43 8.62
N ILE A 172 0.98 13.73 9.74
CA ILE A 172 0.86 14.34 11.08
C ILE A 172 2.14 15.07 11.50
N GLU A 173 3.28 14.68 10.92
CA GLU A 173 4.61 15.20 11.20
C GLU A 173 5.24 15.63 9.85
N PRO A 174 5.71 16.88 9.69
CA PRO A 174 6.30 17.34 8.43
C PRO A 174 7.47 16.47 7.94
N LYS A 175 8.28 15.94 8.87
CA LYS A 175 9.41 15.05 8.58
C LYS A 175 9.01 13.66 8.08
N TRP A 176 7.72 13.31 8.09
CA TRP A 176 7.21 12.05 7.55
C TRP A 176 6.76 12.15 6.09
N PHE A 177 6.86 13.34 5.48
CA PHE A 177 6.32 13.57 4.14
C PHE A 177 6.98 12.69 3.08
N PHE A 178 8.29 12.44 3.14
CA PHE A 178 8.98 11.47 2.27
C PHE A 178 8.30 10.08 2.23
N ALA A 179 7.69 9.65 3.35
CA ALA A 179 7.11 8.32 3.48
C ALA A 179 5.79 8.20 2.69
N LYS A 180 5.11 9.33 2.44
CA LYS A 180 3.94 9.40 1.54
C LYS A 180 4.34 9.13 0.10
N GLU A 181 5.48 9.67 -0.35
CA GLU A 181 5.94 9.52 -1.74
C GLU A 181 6.28 8.07 -2.11
N LEU A 182 6.54 7.23 -1.11
CA LEU A 182 6.74 5.79 -1.31
C LEU A 182 5.46 5.06 -1.74
N ILE A 183 4.28 5.63 -1.48
CA ILE A 183 2.98 5.02 -1.77
C ILE A 183 2.36 5.65 -3.01
N SER A 184 2.42 6.98 -3.12
CA SER A 184 1.83 7.71 -4.23
C SER A 184 2.79 8.81 -4.71
N SER A 185 3.45 8.56 -5.83
CA SER A 185 4.32 9.51 -6.52
C SER A 185 4.54 9.09 -7.97
N GLN A 186 5.55 9.66 -8.65
CA GLN A 186 5.94 9.16 -9.96
C GLN A 186 6.81 7.89 -9.89
N ILE A 187 7.50 7.70 -8.75
CA ILE A 187 8.43 6.60 -8.46
C ILE A 187 8.06 6.05 -7.09
N ASP A 188 6.90 5.39 -7.01
CA ASP A 188 6.37 4.77 -5.80
C ASP A 188 6.45 3.23 -5.85
N MET A 189 6.18 2.60 -4.72
CA MET A 189 6.25 1.15 -4.58
C MET A 189 5.05 0.44 -5.21
N ASP A 190 3.94 1.14 -5.44
CA ASP A 190 2.78 0.63 -6.17
C ASP A 190 3.18 0.32 -7.63
N ARG A 191 3.70 1.34 -8.33
CA ARG A 191 4.25 1.20 -9.69
C ARG A 191 5.34 0.16 -9.77
N MET A 192 6.21 0.14 -8.77
CA MET A 192 7.29 -0.85 -8.76
C MET A 192 6.77 -2.29 -8.64
N ASP A 193 5.71 -2.54 -7.86
CA ASP A 193 5.12 -3.86 -7.82
C ASP A 193 4.41 -4.20 -9.13
N TYR A 194 3.47 -3.35 -9.58
CA TYR A 194 2.62 -3.73 -10.71
C TYR A 194 3.42 -3.84 -12.00
N LEU A 195 4.47 -3.04 -12.24
CA LEU A 195 5.25 -3.13 -13.47
C LEU A 195 5.94 -4.50 -13.61
N LEU A 196 6.55 -5.00 -12.53
CA LEU A 196 7.17 -6.32 -12.50
C LEU A 196 6.12 -7.43 -12.56
N ARG A 197 5.04 -7.29 -11.78
CA ARG A 197 3.97 -8.28 -11.69
C ARG A 197 3.23 -8.44 -13.00
N ASP A 198 2.79 -7.34 -13.59
CA ASP A 198 2.09 -7.34 -14.88
C ASP A 198 3.01 -7.88 -15.99
N SER A 199 4.29 -7.52 -15.99
CA SER A 199 5.26 -8.07 -16.93
C SER A 199 5.38 -9.59 -16.84
N TYR A 200 5.49 -10.10 -15.61
CA TYR A 200 5.56 -11.54 -15.33
C TYR A 200 4.31 -12.29 -15.81
N TYR A 201 3.11 -11.82 -15.43
CA TYR A 201 1.86 -12.52 -15.75
C TYR A 201 1.40 -12.33 -17.20
N CYS A 202 1.75 -11.21 -17.84
CA CYS A 202 1.47 -10.99 -19.27
C CYS A 202 2.53 -11.61 -20.20
N GLY A 203 3.68 -12.06 -19.67
CA GLY A 203 4.75 -12.65 -20.47
C GLY A 203 5.46 -11.63 -21.36
N VAL A 204 5.67 -10.42 -20.85
CA VAL A 204 6.17 -9.24 -21.58
C VAL A 204 7.29 -8.58 -20.79
N LYS A 205 8.25 -7.97 -21.49
CA LYS A 205 9.48 -7.46 -20.87
C LYS A 205 9.48 -5.96 -20.53
N TYR A 206 8.42 -5.22 -20.87
CA TYR A 206 8.45 -3.76 -20.81
C TYR A 206 8.49 -3.19 -19.38
N GLY A 207 8.06 -3.95 -18.37
CA GLY A 207 8.17 -3.59 -16.97
C GLY A 207 9.23 -4.40 -16.21
N GLU A 208 10.12 -5.12 -16.91
CA GLU A 208 11.31 -5.71 -16.29
C GLU A 208 12.38 -4.62 -16.09
N TYR A 209 12.71 -4.34 -14.83
CA TYR A 209 13.79 -3.43 -14.45
C TYR A 209 14.47 -3.90 -13.16
N ASP A 210 15.63 -3.33 -12.85
CA ASP A 210 16.38 -3.67 -11.64
C ASP A 210 15.81 -2.97 -10.40
N LEU A 211 14.87 -3.65 -9.74
CA LEU A 211 14.25 -3.19 -8.49
C LEU A 211 15.26 -3.01 -7.37
N HIS A 212 16.24 -3.91 -7.23
CA HIS A 212 17.23 -3.83 -6.16
C HIS A 212 18.10 -2.61 -6.31
N ARG A 213 18.56 -2.33 -7.55
CA ARG A 213 19.31 -1.13 -7.87
C ARG A 213 18.55 0.14 -7.49
N LEU A 214 17.27 0.23 -7.86
CA LEU A 214 16.45 1.41 -7.55
C LEU A 214 16.29 1.57 -6.03
N LEU A 215 15.88 0.52 -5.32
CA LEU A 215 15.71 0.54 -3.86
C LEU A 215 16.99 0.98 -3.15
N ASP A 216 18.13 0.37 -3.48
CA ASP A 216 19.41 0.66 -2.81
C ASP A 216 19.90 2.10 -3.04
N THR A 217 19.46 2.73 -4.13
CA THR A 217 19.77 4.13 -4.45
C THR A 217 18.79 5.16 -3.92
N LEU A 218 17.67 4.75 -3.32
CA LEU A 218 16.72 5.69 -2.73
C LEU A 218 17.43 6.56 -1.68
N THR A 219 17.12 7.85 -1.70
CA THR A 219 17.62 8.84 -0.74
C THR A 219 16.57 9.92 -0.57
N ILE A 220 16.62 10.60 0.57
CA ILE A 220 15.77 11.76 0.84
C ILE A 220 16.57 13.01 0.47
N CYS A 221 15.92 13.94 -0.22
CA CYS A 221 16.51 15.21 -0.64
C CYS A 221 15.60 16.34 -0.21
N SER A 222 16.17 17.48 0.16
CA SER A 222 15.39 18.69 0.42
C SER A 222 14.69 19.14 -0.88
N SER A 223 13.37 19.26 -0.86
CA SER A 223 12.65 19.96 -1.93
C SER A 223 13.00 21.46 -1.90
N PRO A 224 13.08 22.16 -3.05
CA PRO A 224 13.12 23.62 -3.10
C PRO A 224 11.96 24.29 -2.35
N GLU A 225 10.87 23.56 -2.11
CA GLU A 225 9.67 24.00 -1.40
C GLU A 225 9.78 23.78 0.13
N GLY A 226 10.89 23.22 0.62
CA GLY A 226 11.13 23.01 2.06
C GLY A 226 10.33 21.88 2.70
N ILE A 227 9.71 21.03 1.87
CA ILE A 227 8.98 19.83 2.29
C ILE A 227 9.94 18.65 2.15
N TRP A 228 10.05 17.81 3.18
CA TRP A 228 11.01 16.70 3.29
C TRP A 228 10.41 15.36 2.93
#